data_AF-A0A2D5TJN1-F1
#
_entry.id   AF-A0A2D5TJN1-F1
#
_cell.length_a   1.000
_cell.length_b   1.000
_cell.length_c   1.000
_cell.angle_alpha   90.00
_cell.angle_beta   90.00
_cell.angle_gamma   90.00
#
_symmetry.space_group_name_H-M   'P 1'
#
loop_
_entity.id
_entity.type
_entity.pdbx_description
1 polymer ?
#
loop_
_entity_poly.entity_id
_entity_poly.type
_entity_poly.pdbx_seq_one_letter_code
_entity_poly.pdbx_strand_id
1 'polypeptide(L)'
;MPIINTTLYGRKTEMSVREPFRHERSIVAIDPDGAKSAAAYIDRGEILGFEMLDLFKLMLRAEEWCGTGQLVLLEYVDNDKPTFNKKGAKGAAAKSTVSQRVGRVKQAARQIEQVLERAGCEYLLIEPLRSPEKQHAKKQKMGDTFFNDLTGWHGATNADKRDAAVIGLYGLPDNYNVCERKHVFTGNRCPSCARANAAKARRSAKAKAAAQTRKMKAAAKGEKV
;
A
#
# COMPACT_ATOMS: atom_id res chain seq x y z
N MET A 1 -1.29 -3.14 -25.22
CA MET A 1 -2.10 -2.90 -24.01
C MET A 1 -3.54 -3.18 -24.38
N PRO A 2 -4.23 -4.08 -23.66
CA PRO A 2 -5.61 -4.44 -23.93
C PRO A 2 -6.52 -3.23 -23.76
N ILE A 3 -7.66 -3.30 -24.43
CA ILE A 3 -8.71 -2.30 -24.35
C ILE A 3 -9.90 -2.93 -23.65
N ILE A 4 -10.42 -2.25 -22.64
CA ILE A 4 -11.66 -2.62 -21.98
C ILE A 4 -12.76 -1.62 -22.33
N ASN A 5 -13.99 -2.13 -22.46
CA ASN A 5 -15.19 -1.33 -22.60
C ASN A 5 -15.89 -1.30 -21.25
N THR A 6 -15.96 -0.13 -20.64
CA THR A 6 -16.50 0.02 -19.28
C THR A 6 -17.43 1.21 -19.17
N THR A 7 -18.10 1.37 -18.03
CA THR A 7 -18.95 2.54 -17.75
C THR A 7 -18.32 3.39 -16.65
N LEU A 8 -17.83 4.57 -17.03
CA LEU A 8 -17.30 5.57 -16.11
C LEU A 8 -18.25 6.75 -16.05
N TYR A 9 -18.69 7.11 -14.84
CA TYR A 9 -19.60 8.24 -14.61
C TYR A 9 -20.88 8.20 -15.46
N GLY A 10 -21.42 7.00 -15.69
CA GLY A 10 -22.63 6.79 -16.50
C GLY A 10 -22.42 6.87 -18.01
N ARG A 11 -21.18 6.93 -18.49
CA ARG A 11 -20.86 6.94 -19.92
C ARG A 11 -20.04 5.71 -20.29
N LYS A 12 -20.41 5.06 -21.40
CA LYS A 12 -19.58 4.03 -22.03
C LYS A 12 -18.25 4.67 -22.41
N THR A 13 -17.17 4.05 -21.98
CA THR A 13 -15.81 4.53 -22.15
C THR A 13 -14.94 3.35 -22.56
N GLU A 14 -14.21 3.53 -23.65
CA GLU A 14 -13.15 2.63 -24.08
C GLU A 14 -11.85 3.10 -23.45
N MET A 15 -11.12 2.18 -22.79
CA MET A 15 -9.89 2.54 -22.08
C MET A 15 -8.82 1.48 -22.29
N SER A 16 -7.60 1.94 -22.62
CA SER A 16 -6.43 1.07 -22.62
C SER A 16 -5.97 0.83 -21.18
N VAL A 17 -5.80 -0.43 -20.80
CA VAL A 17 -5.37 -0.85 -19.46
C VAL A 17 -4.14 -1.73 -19.54
N ARG A 18 -3.42 -1.84 -18.42
CA ARG A 18 -2.33 -2.82 -18.29
C ARG A 18 -2.90 -4.23 -18.18
N GLU A 19 -2.20 -5.18 -18.79
CA GLU A 19 -2.43 -6.59 -18.48
C GLU A 19 -2.00 -6.87 -17.05
N PRO A 20 -2.77 -7.68 -16.30
CA PRO A 20 -2.30 -8.25 -15.04
C PRO A 20 -0.99 -9.00 -15.25
N PHE A 21 -0.12 -8.95 -14.25
CA PHE A 21 1.06 -9.81 -14.22
C PHE A 21 0.63 -11.25 -13.98
N ARG A 22 1.30 -12.18 -14.68
CA ARG A 22 1.05 -13.61 -14.55
C ARG A 22 2.21 -14.24 -13.82
N HIS A 23 1.95 -14.62 -12.58
CA HIS A 23 2.94 -15.27 -11.73
C HIS A 23 2.70 -16.78 -11.69
N GLU A 24 3.77 -17.56 -11.75
CA GLU A 24 3.69 -19.01 -11.54
C GLU A 24 3.34 -19.38 -10.09
N ARG A 25 3.57 -18.43 -9.16
CA ARG A 25 3.27 -18.61 -7.73
C ARG A 25 1.84 -18.18 -7.44
N SER A 26 1.16 -18.94 -6.59
CA SER A 26 -0.10 -18.49 -6.00
C SER A 26 0.17 -17.35 -5.01
N ILE A 27 -0.58 -16.27 -5.15
CA ILE A 27 -0.41 -15.02 -4.43
C ILE A 27 -1.59 -14.78 -3.50
N VAL A 28 -1.29 -14.31 -2.29
CA VAL A 28 -2.27 -13.71 -1.38
C VAL A 28 -1.94 -12.24 -1.22
N ALA A 29 -2.78 -11.35 -1.76
CA ALA A 29 -2.58 -9.92 -1.64
C ALA A 29 -3.47 -9.33 -0.55
N ILE A 30 -2.91 -8.47 0.31
CA ILE A 30 -3.59 -7.92 1.48
C ILE A 30 -3.63 -6.38 1.41
N ASP A 31 -4.85 -5.81 1.48
CA ASP A 31 -5.08 -4.38 1.75
C ASP A 31 -5.29 -4.20 3.27
N PRO A 32 -4.29 -3.66 3.99
CA PRO A 32 -4.36 -3.53 5.45
C PRO A 32 -5.36 -2.45 5.87
N ASP A 33 -6.26 -2.79 6.81
CA ASP A 33 -7.18 -1.84 7.42
C ASP A 33 -7.16 -1.94 8.96
N GLY A 34 -7.52 -0.85 9.63
CA GLY A 34 -7.51 -0.75 11.09
C GLY A 34 -8.54 -1.64 11.81
N ALA A 35 -9.50 -2.23 11.10
CA ALA A 35 -10.50 -3.14 11.67
C ALA A 35 -10.49 -4.54 11.02
N LYS A 36 -10.65 -4.60 9.68
CA LYS A 36 -10.64 -5.86 8.93
C LYS A 36 -9.93 -5.67 7.61
N SER A 37 -8.84 -6.40 7.40
CA SER A 37 -8.06 -6.33 6.16
C SER A 37 -8.69 -7.22 5.09
N ALA A 38 -8.69 -6.75 3.85
CA ALA A 38 -9.15 -7.56 2.73
C ALA A 38 -7.97 -8.38 2.19
N ALA A 39 -8.22 -9.65 1.91
CA ALA A 39 -7.30 -10.54 1.20
C ALA A 39 -7.91 -10.96 -0.13
N ALA A 40 -7.09 -10.98 -1.19
CA ALA A 40 -7.42 -11.52 -2.50
C ALA A 40 -6.48 -12.68 -2.81
N TYR A 41 -7.05 -13.79 -3.28
CA TYR A 41 -6.33 -14.99 -3.67
C TYR A 41 -6.19 -15.00 -5.18
N ILE A 42 -4.96 -15.12 -5.67
CA ILE A 42 -4.64 -15.04 -7.09
C ILE A 42 -3.79 -16.22 -7.49
N ASP A 43 -4.12 -16.84 -8.62
CA ASP A 43 -3.30 -17.88 -9.24
C ASP A 43 -3.15 -17.58 -10.72
N ARG A 44 -1.90 -17.53 -11.21
CA ARG A 44 -1.59 -17.31 -12.64
C ARG A 44 -2.29 -16.09 -13.29
N GLY A 45 -2.50 -15.04 -12.49
CA GLY A 45 -3.13 -13.79 -12.94
C GLY A 45 -4.67 -13.80 -12.85
N GLU A 46 -5.27 -14.85 -12.30
CA GLU A 46 -6.71 -14.97 -12.11
C GLU A 46 -7.10 -14.86 -10.64
N ILE A 47 -8.24 -14.24 -10.36
CA ILE A 47 -8.76 -14.09 -9.00
C ILE A 47 -9.53 -15.36 -8.63
N LEU A 48 -9.06 -16.06 -7.60
CA LEU A 48 -9.73 -17.25 -7.06
C LEU A 48 -10.80 -16.90 -6.03
N GLY A 49 -10.61 -15.80 -5.29
CA GLY A 49 -11.57 -15.37 -4.29
C GLY A 49 -11.07 -14.27 -3.38
N PHE A 50 -11.92 -13.93 -2.41
CA PHE A 50 -11.68 -12.86 -1.46
C PHE A 50 -12.06 -13.27 -0.05
N GLU A 51 -11.40 -12.66 0.92
CA GLU A 51 -11.72 -12.83 2.32
C GLU A 51 -11.54 -11.53 3.10
N MET A 52 -12.42 -11.27 4.06
CA MET A 52 -12.20 -10.22 5.06
C MET A 52 -11.62 -10.87 6.31
N LEU A 53 -10.48 -10.36 6.76
CA LEU A 53 -9.70 -10.92 7.86
C LEU A 53 -9.65 -9.90 8.99
N ASP A 54 -10.20 -10.28 10.14
CA ASP A 54 -9.74 -9.68 11.41
C ASP A 54 -8.37 -10.27 11.79
N LEU A 55 -7.78 -9.75 12.86
CA LEU A 55 -6.44 -10.14 13.28
C LEU A 55 -6.32 -11.65 13.60
N PHE A 56 -7.30 -12.23 14.30
CA PHE A 56 -7.23 -13.65 14.68
C PHE A 56 -7.35 -14.56 13.47
N LYS A 57 -8.27 -14.22 12.57
CA LYS A 57 -8.42 -14.95 11.32
C LYS A 57 -7.18 -14.83 10.45
N LEU A 58 -6.55 -13.65 10.43
CA LEU A 58 -5.29 -13.44 9.71
C LEU A 58 -4.16 -14.30 10.28
N MET A 59 -4.08 -14.48 11.61
CA MET A 59 -3.09 -15.37 12.24
C MET A 59 -3.27 -16.82 11.78
N LEU A 60 -4.49 -17.34 11.80
CA LEU A 60 -4.78 -18.70 11.33
C LEU A 60 -4.45 -18.87 9.85
N ARG A 61 -4.87 -17.91 9.01
CA ARG A 61 -4.61 -17.94 7.58
C ARG A 61 -3.13 -17.83 7.24
N ALA A 62 -2.36 -17.06 8.00
CA ALA A 62 -0.92 -16.95 7.78
C ALA A 62 -0.25 -18.33 7.87
N GLU A 63 -0.55 -19.13 8.89
CA GLU A 63 0.01 -20.49 9.02
C GLU A 63 -0.31 -21.38 7.81
N GLU A 64 -1.54 -21.30 7.29
CA GLU A 64 -1.96 -22.03 6.09
C GLU A 64 -1.20 -21.56 4.84
N TRP A 65 -1.09 -20.25 4.63
CA TRP A 65 -0.39 -19.67 3.48
C TRP A 65 1.09 -20.05 3.48
N CYS A 66 1.76 -20.01 4.64
CA CYS A 66 3.16 -20.40 4.71
C CYS A 66 3.31 -21.91 4.48
N GLY A 67 2.43 -22.73 5.06
CA GLY A 67 2.46 -24.19 4.91
C GLY A 67 2.22 -24.66 3.47
N THR A 68 1.53 -23.86 2.66
CA THR A 68 1.28 -24.12 1.23
C THR A 68 2.25 -23.40 0.30
N GLY A 69 3.19 -22.60 0.82
CA GLY A 69 4.19 -21.89 0.04
C GLY A 69 3.65 -20.70 -0.78
N GLN A 70 2.49 -20.17 -0.41
CA GLN A 70 1.90 -19.00 -1.07
C GLN A 70 2.75 -17.74 -0.80
N LEU A 71 2.89 -16.90 -1.82
CA LEU A 71 3.57 -15.61 -1.70
C LEU A 71 2.58 -14.54 -1.21
N VAL A 72 2.86 -13.92 -0.07
CA VAL A 72 2.02 -12.84 0.45
C VAL A 72 2.50 -11.48 -0.06
N LEU A 73 1.60 -10.70 -0.68
CA LEU A 73 1.86 -9.31 -1.06
C LEU A 73 1.13 -8.38 -0.10
N LEU A 74 1.87 -7.49 0.58
CA LEU A 74 1.33 -6.54 1.53
C LEU A 74 1.64 -5.11 1.09
N GLU A 75 0.64 -4.22 1.11
CA GLU A 75 0.89 -2.81 0.81
C GLU A 75 1.79 -2.15 1.87
N TYR A 76 2.85 -1.48 1.41
CA TYR A 76 3.77 -0.72 2.24
C TYR A 76 3.23 0.69 2.55
N VAL A 77 2.34 0.74 3.53
CA VAL A 77 1.67 1.98 4.00
C VAL A 77 2.61 2.97 4.69
N ASP A 78 3.82 2.54 5.06
CA ASP A 78 4.78 3.40 5.75
C ASP A 78 5.51 4.39 4.83
N ASN A 79 5.32 4.25 3.52
CA ASN A 79 5.86 5.13 2.49
C ASN A 79 5.18 6.51 2.42
N ASP A 80 3.93 6.59 2.88
CA ASP A 80 3.14 7.81 2.84
C ASP A 80 3.28 8.64 4.12
N LYS A 81 3.26 9.97 3.93
CA LYS A 81 3.25 10.92 5.05
C LYS A 81 1.87 10.84 5.73
N PRO A 82 1.82 10.86 7.08
CA PRO A 82 0.55 10.87 7.81
C PRO A 82 -0.27 12.16 7.58
N THR A 83 0.38 13.23 7.10
CA THR A 83 -0.26 14.53 6.87
C THR A 83 -0.24 14.89 5.40
N PHE A 84 -1.42 14.95 4.80
CA PHE A 84 -1.63 15.40 3.43
C PHE A 84 -1.97 16.90 3.42
N ASN A 85 -1.06 17.73 2.91
CA ASN A 85 -1.36 19.13 2.60
C ASN A 85 -1.96 19.21 1.19
N LYS A 86 -3.22 18.77 1.02
CA LYS A 86 -3.93 19.05 -0.25
C LYS A 86 -4.22 20.56 -0.34
N LYS A 87 -4.01 21.15 -1.53
CA LYS A 87 -4.47 22.53 -1.83
C LYS A 87 -5.99 22.58 -1.59
N GLY A 88 -6.46 23.53 -0.76
CA GLY A 88 -7.85 23.62 -0.30
C GLY A 88 -8.19 22.89 1.00
N ALA A 89 -7.19 22.53 1.81
CA ALA A 89 -7.38 21.70 3.01
C ALA A 89 -8.33 22.34 4.05
N LYS A 90 -9.39 21.56 4.32
CA LYS A 90 -10.25 21.59 5.51
C LYS A 90 -9.44 21.77 6.82
N GLY A 91 -10.05 22.42 7.82
CA GLY A 91 -9.40 22.88 9.06
C GLY A 91 -8.64 21.81 9.87
N ALA A 92 -7.92 22.26 10.92
CA ALA A 92 -7.03 21.42 11.72
C ALA A 92 -7.65 20.09 12.21
N ALA A 93 -8.94 20.10 12.55
CA ALA A 93 -9.68 18.91 12.96
C ALA A 93 -9.71 17.81 11.87
N ALA A 94 -9.98 18.17 10.61
CA ALA A 94 -10.01 17.22 9.52
C ALA A 94 -8.63 16.59 9.28
N LYS A 95 -7.56 17.38 9.40
CA LYS A 95 -6.18 16.89 9.29
C LYS A 95 -5.84 15.91 10.42
N SER A 96 -6.31 16.17 11.63
CA SER A 96 -6.11 15.28 12.79
C SER A 96 -6.80 13.93 12.56
N THR A 97 -8.07 13.93 12.14
CA THR A 97 -8.81 12.69 11.83
C THR A 97 -8.13 11.86 10.75
N VAL A 98 -7.66 12.49 9.67
CA VAL A 98 -6.92 11.77 8.62
C VAL A 98 -5.62 11.18 9.17
N SER A 99 -4.88 11.95 9.97
CA SER A 99 -3.61 11.49 10.57
C SER A 99 -3.84 10.29 11.51
N GLN A 100 -4.89 10.31 12.31
CA GLN A 100 -5.26 9.18 13.18
C GLN A 100 -5.62 7.93 12.36
N ARG A 101 -6.41 8.07 11.28
CA ARG A 101 -6.75 6.94 10.40
C ARG A 101 -5.51 6.34 9.75
N VAL A 102 -4.62 7.17 9.23
CA VAL A 102 -3.34 6.71 8.67
C VAL A 102 -2.49 6.00 9.74
N GLY A 103 -2.47 6.51 10.97
CA GLY A 103 -1.78 5.85 12.08
C GLY A 103 -2.33 4.45 12.38
N ARG A 104 -3.66 4.28 12.37
CA ARG A 104 -4.32 2.97 12.58
C ARG A 104 -3.96 1.97 11.48
N VAL A 105 -4.02 2.39 10.22
CA VAL A 105 -3.65 1.54 9.08
C VAL A 105 -2.18 1.12 9.14
N LYS A 106 -1.28 2.05 9.49
CA LYS A 106 0.15 1.74 9.71
C LYS A 106 0.38 0.74 10.83
N GLN A 107 -0.37 0.85 11.92
CA GLN A 107 -0.29 -0.12 13.00
C GLN A 107 -0.80 -1.49 12.56
N ALA A 108 -1.91 -1.55 11.83
CA ALA A 108 -2.45 -2.80 11.28
C ALA A 108 -1.44 -3.47 10.35
N ALA A 109 -0.87 -2.75 9.38
CA ALA A 109 0.16 -3.29 8.49
C ALA A 109 1.36 -3.89 9.26
N ARG A 110 1.86 -3.18 10.28
CA ARG A 110 2.97 -3.71 11.11
C ARG A 110 2.60 -4.95 11.91
N GLN A 111 1.36 -5.04 12.39
CA GLN A 111 0.87 -6.25 13.06
C GLN A 111 0.80 -7.42 12.08
N ILE A 112 0.34 -7.18 10.85
CA ILE A 112 0.32 -8.18 9.79
C ILE A 112 1.74 -8.65 9.46
N GLU A 113 2.70 -7.72 9.29
CA GLU A 113 4.12 -8.07 9.11
C GLU A 113 4.64 -8.98 10.23
N GLN A 114 4.36 -8.64 11.50
CA GLN A 114 4.77 -9.47 12.64
C GLN A 114 4.15 -10.86 12.64
N VAL A 115 2.87 -10.97 12.24
CA VAL A 115 2.19 -12.26 12.11
C VAL A 115 2.81 -13.09 11.00
N LEU A 116 3.07 -12.50 9.84
CA LEU A 116 3.69 -13.18 8.69
C LEU A 116 5.12 -13.63 9.03
N GLU A 117 5.93 -12.79 9.67
CA GLU A 117 7.28 -13.17 10.12
C GLU A 117 7.23 -14.31 11.13
N ARG A 118 6.31 -14.25 12.10
CA ARG A 118 6.16 -15.31 13.11
C ARG A 118 5.74 -16.64 12.50
N ALA A 119 4.84 -16.60 11.53
CA ALA A 119 4.38 -17.80 10.83
C ALA A 119 5.44 -18.36 9.85
N GLY A 120 6.52 -17.61 9.59
CA GLY A 120 7.56 -18.00 8.63
C GLY A 120 7.12 -17.84 7.18
N CYS A 121 6.18 -16.93 6.91
CA CYS A 121 5.66 -16.69 5.57
C CYS A 121 6.67 -15.91 4.72
N GLU A 122 6.79 -16.31 3.46
CA GLU A 122 7.38 -15.43 2.47
C GLU A 122 6.39 -14.32 2.14
N TYR A 123 6.83 -13.08 2.34
CA TYR A 123 6.02 -11.92 1.98
C TYR A 123 6.87 -10.79 1.40
N LEU A 124 6.22 -9.97 0.58
CA LEU A 124 6.82 -8.83 -0.09
C LEU A 124 6.00 -7.57 0.14
N LEU A 125 6.71 -6.46 0.28
CA LEU A 125 6.15 -5.14 0.54
C LEU A 125 6.02 -4.36 -0.78
N ILE A 126 4.78 -4.08 -1.18
CA ILE A 126 4.43 -3.41 -2.43
C ILE A 126 4.15 -1.93 -2.16
N GLU A 127 4.76 -1.02 -2.93
CA GLU A 127 4.41 0.39 -2.79
C GLU A 127 2.95 0.66 -3.18
N PRO A 128 2.27 1.62 -2.55
CA PRO A 128 0.90 1.97 -2.94
C PRO A 128 0.81 2.28 -4.42
N LEU A 129 0.10 1.44 -5.18
CA LEU A 129 -0.02 1.60 -6.61
C LEU A 129 -0.74 2.92 -6.93
N ARG A 130 -0.26 3.62 -7.95
CA ARG A 130 -0.80 4.90 -8.39
C ARG A 130 -1.47 4.83 -9.75
N SER A 131 -1.60 3.62 -10.29
CA SER A 131 -2.10 3.40 -11.63
C SER A 131 -3.59 3.76 -11.74
N PRO A 132 -4.06 4.15 -12.95
CA PRO A 132 -5.48 4.41 -13.18
C PRO A 132 -6.37 3.23 -12.77
N GLU A 133 -5.93 1.99 -13.03
CA GLU A 133 -6.67 0.77 -12.71
C GLU A 133 -7.05 0.72 -11.22
N LYS A 134 -6.08 0.95 -10.32
CA LYS A 134 -6.33 1.02 -8.89
C LYS A 134 -7.27 2.16 -8.52
N GLN A 135 -7.03 3.35 -9.08
CA GLN A 135 -7.82 4.54 -8.76
C GLN A 135 -9.28 4.42 -9.21
N HIS A 136 -9.55 3.78 -10.33
CA HIS A 136 -10.91 3.56 -10.83
C HIS A 136 -11.59 2.42 -10.06
N ALA A 137 -10.90 1.31 -9.77
CA ALA A 137 -11.44 0.19 -9.01
C ALA A 137 -11.88 0.57 -7.57
N LYS A 138 -11.17 1.48 -6.89
CA LYS A 138 -11.57 1.90 -5.52
C LYS A 138 -12.77 2.86 -5.47
N LYS A 139 -13.28 3.39 -6.59
CA LYS A 139 -14.36 4.39 -6.57
C LYS A 139 -15.70 3.77 -6.15
N GLN A 140 -16.36 4.34 -5.14
CA GLN A 140 -17.61 3.80 -4.59
C GLN A 140 -18.74 3.62 -5.63
N LYS A 141 -18.92 4.58 -6.54
CA LYS A 141 -20.07 4.59 -7.47
C LYS A 141 -19.87 3.75 -8.74
N MET A 142 -18.63 3.52 -9.15
CA MET A 142 -18.33 2.91 -10.47
C MET A 142 -17.24 1.85 -10.41
N GLY A 143 -16.61 1.67 -9.25
CA GLY A 143 -15.44 0.83 -9.11
C GLY A 143 -15.74 -0.65 -9.22
N ASP A 144 -16.95 -1.07 -8.87
CA ASP A 144 -17.38 -2.47 -9.04
C ASP A 144 -17.50 -2.85 -10.53
N THR A 145 -18.27 -2.07 -11.30
CA THR A 145 -18.38 -2.23 -12.77
C THR A 145 -17.01 -2.18 -13.44
N PHE A 146 -16.22 -1.15 -13.14
CA PHE A 146 -14.88 -1.02 -13.70
C PHE A 146 -13.98 -2.21 -13.37
N PHE A 147 -14.03 -2.70 -12.14
CA PHE A 147 -13.22 -3.83 -11.70
C PHE A 147 -13.66 -5.14 -12.36
N ASN A 148 -14.95 -5.37 -12.51
CA ASN A 148 -15.48 -6.55 -13.19
C ASN A 148 -15.08 -6.53 -14.68
N ASP A 149 -15.16 -5.37 -15.34
CA ASP A 149 -14.71 -5.21 -16.74
C ASP A 149 -13.19 -5.38 -16.87
N LEU A 150 -12.41 -4.93 -15.88
CA LEU A 150 -10.96 -5.04 -15.86
C LEU A 150 -10.48 -6.49 -15.65
N THR A 151 -11.15 -7.23 -14.76
CA THR A 151 -10.65 -8.52 -14.23
C THR A 151 -11.44 -9.73 -14.70
N GLY A 152 -12.61 -9.52 -15.31
CA GLY A 152 -13.56 -10.60 -15.60
C GLY A 152 -14.28 -11.14 -14.37
N TRP A 153 -14.13 -10.51 -13.19
CA TRP A 153 -14.80 -10.95 -11.98
C TRP A 153 -16.32 -10.71 -12.04
N HIS A 154 -17.12 -11.67 -11.57
CA HIS A 154 -18.59 -11.59 -11.60
C HIS A 154 -19.24 -11.65 -10.21
N GLY A 155 -18.45 -11.83 -9.15
CA GLY A 155 -18.96 -11.88 -7.77
C GLY A 155 -19.06 -10.51 -7.11
N ALA A 156 -19.75 -10.45 -5.96
CA ALA A 156 -19.85 -9.21 -5.19
C ALA A 156 -18.50 -8.78 -4.58
N THR A 157 -18.13 -7.51 -4.76
CA THR A 157 -16.92 -6.93 -4.16
C THR A 157 -17.18 -5.60 -3.44
N ASN A 158 -16.34 -5.28 -2.47
CA ASN A 158 -16.27 -3.93 -1.87
C ASN A 158 -14.95 -3.26 -2.27
N ALA A 159 -14.78 -1.99 -1.89
CA ALA A 159 -13.60 -1.22 -2.29
C ALA A 159 -12.28 -1.84 -1.80
N ASP A 160 -12.27 -2.43 -0.60
CA ASP A 160 -11.06 -2.99 0.02
C ASP A 160 -10.66 -4.31 -0.68
N LYS A 161 -11.64 -5.18 -0.97
CA LYS A 161 -11.42 -6.41 -1.77
C LYS A 161 -10.86 -6.09 -3.15
N ARG A 162 -11.43 -5.10 -3.83
CA ARG A 162 -10.94 -4.67 -5.14
C ARG A 162 -9.51 -4.14 -5.05
N ASP A 163 -9.15 -3.48 -3.96
CA ASP A 163 -7.78 -3.00 -3.79
C ASP A 163 -6.78 -4.13 -3.57
N ALA A 164 -7.14 -5.09 -2.71
CA ALA A 164 -6.35 -6.29 -2.51
C ALA A 164 -6.12 -7.04 -3.82
N ALA A 165 -7.17 -7.22 -4.64
CA ALA A 165 -7.01 -7.85 -5.96
C ALA A 165 -6.10 -7.03 -6.89
N VAL A 166 -6.27 -5.71 -6.95
CA VAL A 166 -5.40 -4.88 -7.81
C VAL A 166 -3.94 -4.91 -7.32
N ILE A 167 -3.69 -4.97 -6.01
CA ILE A 167 -2.34 -5.20 -5.47
C ILE A 167 -1.79 -6.54 -5.96
N GLY A 168 -2.59 -7.60 -5.91
CA GLY A 168 -2.12 -8.91 -6.31
C GLY A 168 -1.92 -9.08 -7.82
N LEU A 169 -2.75 -8.42 -8.64
CA LEU A 169 -2.66 -8.48 -10.10
C LEU A 169 -1.57 -7.57 -10.68
N TYR A 170 -1.26 -6.46 -10.02
CA TYR A 170 -0.39 -5.40 -10.58
C TYR A 170 0.78 -5.00 -9.67
N GLY A 171 0.89 -5.57 -8.47
CA GLY A 171 1.86 -5.18 -7.47
C GLY A 171 3.26 -5.74 -7.68
N LEU A 172 3.38 -6.82 -8.43
CA LEU A 172 4.62 -7.55 -8.63
C LEU A 172 4.96 -7.58 -10.13
N PRO A 173 5.78 -6.65 -10.65
CA PRO A 173 6.14 -6.64 -12.07
C PRO A 173 7.16 -7.75 -12.39
N ASP A 174 7.21 -8.26 -13.62
CA ASP A 174 8.11 -9.38 -14.00
C ASP A 174 9.60 -9.12 -13.73
N ASN A 175 10.05 -7.88 -13.91
CA ASN A 175 11.44 -7.46 -13.71
C ASN A 175 11.68 -6.81 -12.33
N TYR A 176 10.99 -7.31 -11.30
CA TYR A 176 11.15 -6.80 -9.96
C TYR A 176 12.47 -7.19 -9.31
N ASN A 177 12.89 -6.36 -8.37
CA ASN A 177 13.96 -6.62 -7.42
C ASN A 177 13.37 -6.52 -6.00
N VAL A 178 14.03 -7.19 -5.05
CA VAL A 178 13.66 -7.15 -3.64
C VAL A 178 14.87 -6.66 -2.84
N CYS A 179 14.69 -5.69 -1.95
CA CYS A 179 15.76 -5.28 -1.05
C CYS A 179 15.69 -6.07 0.26
N GLU A 180 16.71 -5.97 1.12
CA GLU A 180 16.79 -6.64 2.43
C GLU A 180 15.58 -6.37 3.34
N ARG A 181 14.85 -5.28 3.10
CA ARG A 181 13.61 -4.92 3.82
C ARG A 181 12.34 -5.42 3.13
N LYS A 182 12.45 -6.41 2.23
CA LYS A 182 11.36 -7.02 1.46
C LYS A 182 10.57 -6.07 0.53
N HIS A 183 11.03 -4.84 0.30
CA HIS A 183 10.36 -3.93 -0.64
C HIS A 183 10.59 -4.37 -2.07
N VAL A 184 9.51 -4.42 -2.85
CA VAL A 184 9.51 -4.66 -4.29
C VAL A 184 9.78 -3.35 -5.04
N PHE A 185 10.64 -3.40 -6.04
CA PHE A 185 10.94 -2.25 -6.89
C PHE A 185 11.47 -2.67 -8.26
N THR A 186 11.36 -1.76 -9.23
CA THR A 186 11.98 -1.90 -10.55
C THR A 186 13.19 -0.96 -10.69
N GLY A 187 14.21 -1.39 -11.43
CA GLY A 187 15.43 -0.61 -11.66
C GLY A 187 16.50 -0.80 -10.57
N ASN A 188 17.48 0.10 -10.51
CA ASN A 188 18.73 -0.17 -9.79
C ASN A 188 18.71 0.18 -8.30
N ARG A 189 17.65 0.81 -7.79
CA ARG A 189 17.61 1.26 -6.39
C ARG A 189 16.19 1.25 -5.82
N CYS A 190 16.04 0.70 -4.62
CA CYS A 190 14.78 0.73 -3.89
C CYS A 190 14.33 2.17 -3.55
N PRO A 191 13.19 2.64 -4.11
CA PRO A 191 12.69 4.00 -3.88
C PRO A 191 12.17 4.22 -2.46
N SER A 192 11.60 3.19 -1.83
CA SER A 192 11.18 3.23 -0.41
C SER A 192 12.37 3.44 0.52
N CYS A 193 13.45 2.67 0.37
CA CYS A 193 14.68 2.86 1.15
C CYS A 193 15.34 4.21 0.86
N ALA A 194 15.38 4.65 -0.40
CA ALA A 194 15.91 5.96 -0.77
C ALA A 194 15.16 7.10 -0.08
N ARG A 195 13.81 7.06 -0.07
CA ARG A 195 12.97 8.04 0.63
C ARG A 195 13.18 8.04 2.13
N ALA A 196 13.23 6.86 2.75
CA ALA A 196 13.48 6.72 4.18
C ALA A 196 14.84 7.34 4.58
N ASN A 197 15.88 7.04 3.82
CA ASN A 197 17.23 7.59 4.03
C ASN A 197 17.26 9.11 3.84
N ALA A 198 16.63 9.63 2.78
CA ALA A 198 16.51 11.07 2.56
C ALA A 198 15.74 11.76 3.69
N ALA A 199 14.67 11.16 4.21
CA ALA A 199 13.90 11.69 5.33
C ALA A 199 14.71 11.68 6.65
N LYS A 200 15.54 10.65 6.89
CA LYS A 200 16.47 10.59 8.03
C LYS A 200 17.54 11.68 7.92
N ALA A 201 18.14 11.85 6.74
CA ALA A 201 19.13 12.90 6.47
C ALA A 201 18.56 14.30 6.70
N ARG A 202 17.37 14.60 6.17
CA ARG A 202 16.67 15.88 6.38
C ARG A 202 16.39 16.17 7.85
N ARG A 203 15.93 15.16 8.61
CA ARG A 203 15.69 15.29 10.06
C ARG A 203 16.97 15.59 10.82
N SER A 204 18.06 14.87 10.52
CA SER A 204 19.38 15.11 11.12
C SER A 204 19.90 16.53 10.81
N ALA A 205 19.81 16.97 9.56
CA ALA A 205 20.20 18.33 9.16
C ALA A 205 19.39 19.41 9.89
N LYS A 206 18.06 19.24 10.00
CA LYS A 206 17.20 20.17 10.75
C LYS A 206 17.56 20.22 12.23
N ALA A 207 17.85 19.07 12.85
CA ALA A 207 18.27 19.00 14.24
C ALA A 207 19.61 19.72 14.47
N LYS A 208 20.59 19.52 13.59
CA LYS A 208 21.89 20.23 13.62
C LYS A 208 21.71 21.74 13.49
N ALA A 209 20.91 22.20 12.52
CA ALA A 209 20.62 23.62 12.34
C ALA A 209 19.95 24.22 13.59
N ALA A 210 18.95 23.55 14.15
CA ALA A 210 18.29 24.00 15.37
C ALA A 210 19.24 24.07 16.58
N ALA A 211 20.15 23.10 16.71
CA ALA A 211 21.18 23.10 17.76
C ALA A 211 22.16 24.27 17.59
N GLN A 212 22.60 24.54 16.35
CA GLN A 212 23.47 25.67 16.05
C GLN A 212 22.79 27.01 16.35
N THR A 213 21.52 27.18 15.94
CA THR A 213 20.74 28.38 16.28
C THR A 213 20.59 28.56 17.80
N ARG A 214 20.38 27.48 18.56
CA ARG A 214 20.32 27.54 20.03
C ARG A 214 21.66 27.96 20.64
N LYS A 215 22.78 27.42 20.15
CA LYS A 215 24.14 27.81 20.60
C LYS A 215 24.43 29.28 20.33
N MET A 216 24.13 29.78 19.12
CA MET A 216 24.33 31.20 18.78
C MET A 216 23.47 32.13 19.65
N LYS A 217 22.21 31.77 19.92
CA LYS A 217 21.33 32.54 20.81
C LYS A 217 21.81 32.53 22.26
N ALA A 218 22.42 31.44 22.73
CA ALA A 218 22.99 31.36 24.07
C ALA A 218 24.25 32.23 24.20
N ALA A 219 25.16 32.17 23.22
CA ALA A 219 26.36 33.02 23.18
C ALA A 219 26.01 34.52 23.20
N ALA A 220 25.05 34.94 22.35
CA ALA A 220 24.59 36.32 22.30
C ALA A 220 23.88 36.82 23.59
N LYS A 221 23.46 35.91 24.47
CA LYS A 221 22.91 36.26 25.80
C LYS A 221 23.98 36.32 26.89
N GLY A 222 25.09 35.59 26.74
CA GLY A 222 26.22 35.60 27.68
C GLY A 222 27.15 36.80 27.53
N GLU A 223 27.12 37.49 26.39
CA GLU A 223 27.90 38.71 26.10
C GLU A 223 27.30 39.99 26.70
N LYS A 224 26.14 39.90 27.38
CA LYS A 224 25.54 41.01 28.14
C LYS A 224 25.91 40.88 29.62
N VAL A 225 27.17 41.11 29.97
CA VAL A 225 27.64 41.33 31.35
C VAL A 225 28.60 42.51 31.34
#